data_AF-A0A943YPM4-F1
#
_entry.id   AF-A0A943YPM4-F1
#
_cell.length_a   1.000
_cell.length_b   1.000
_cell.length_c   1.000
_cell.angle_alpha   90.00
_cell.angle_beta   90.00
_cell.angle_gamma   90.00
#
_symmetry.space_group_name_H-M   'P 1'
#
loop_
_entity.id
_entity.type
_entity.pdbx_description
1 polymer ?
#
loop_
_entity_poly.entity_id
_entity_poly.type
_entity_poly.pdbx_seq_one_letter_code
_entity_poly.pdbx_strand_id
1 'polypeptide(L)'
;MADAITSARTDEENEAYPVFSDKAAIEDAYYQVVGFTAADVDDIAMSVSLINVKAYGIVIAKPAEGCADTVKAGLQAFIDTQCNNFETYLADQYEIAKNAKLETLDDGTIVMVMCANADTVYDAIVAALAA
;
A
#
# COMPACT_ATOMS: atom_id res chain seq x y z
N MET A 1 2.26 -8.81 9.44
CA MET A 1 2.33 -7.82 8.35
C MET A 1 2.31 -6.37 8.85
N ALA A 2 1.41 -5.98 9.77
CA ALA A 2 1.37 -4.60 10.29
C ALA A 2 2.69 -4.13 10.91
N ASP A 3 3.36 -4.97 11.72
CA ASP A 3 4.63 -4.62 12.36
C ASP A 3 5.75 -4.30 11.35
N ALA A 4 5.72 -4.90 10.17
CA ALA A 4 6.66 -4.59 9.09
C ALA A 4 6.46 -3.14 8.60
N ILE A 5 5.20 -2.69 8.48
CA ILE A 5 4.88 -1.31 8.10
C ILE A 5 5.23 -0.34 9.23
N THR A 6 4.92 -0.70 10.48
CA THR A 6 5.20 0.16 11.65
C THR A 6 6.70 0.34 11.88
N SER A 7 7.49 -0.72 11.72
CA SER A 7 8.95 -0.67 11.92
C SER A 7 9.71 -0.04 10.75
N ALA A 8 9.15 -0.07 9.54
CA ALA A 8 9.73 0.61 8.37
C ALA A 8 9.52 2.13 8.35
N ARG A 9 8.78 2.68 9.32
CA ARG A 9 8.37 4.08 9.38
C ARG A 9 8.81 4.75 10.68
N THR A 10 8.76 6.07 10.70
CA THR A 10 8.96 6.86 11.92
C THR A 10 7.71 6.87 12.80
N ASP A 11 7.89 7.17 14.09
CA ASP A 11 6.77 7.28 15.04
C ASP A 11 5.75 8.35 14.60
N GLU A 12 6.21 9.46 14.02
CA GLU A 12 5.34 10.52 13.50
C GLU A 12 4.46 10.03 12.34
N GLU A 13 5.02 9.22 11.44
CA GLU A 13 4.25 8.60 10.35
C GLU A 13 3.28 7.53 10.86
N ASN A 14 3.65 6.81 11.91
CA ASN A 14 2.79 5.82 12.57
C ASN A 14 1.60 6.49 13.28
N GLU A 15 1.80 7.66 13.89
CA GLU A 15 0.72 8.46 14.48
C GLU A 15 -0.15 9.15 13.42
N ALA A 16 0.46 9.65 12.34
CA ALA A 16 -0.26 10.33 11.26
C ALA A 16 -1.07 9.35 10.37
N TYR A 17 -0.52 8.16 10.12
CA TYR A 17 -1.09 7.16 9.22
C TYR A 17 -1.23 5.81 9.94
N PRO A 18 -2.44 5.49 10.45
CA PRO A 18 -2.67 4.22 11.11
C PRO A 18 -2.42 3.04 10.17
N VAL A 19 -1.95 1.93 10.73
CA VAL A 19 -1.85 0.64 10.02
C VAL A 19 -3.06 -0.19 10.37
N PHE A 20 -3.74 -0.66 9.35
CA PHE A 20 -4.84 -1.59 9.50
C PHE A 20 -4.38 -2.96 9.01
N SER A 21 -4.43 -3.97 9.86
CA SER A 21 -4.21 -5.37 9.47
C SER A 21 -5.40 -6.28 9.70
N ASP A 22 -6.41 -5.80 10.42
CA ASP A 22 -7.64 -6.56 10.60
C ASP A 22 -8.58 -6.27 9.42
N LYS A 23 -8.77 -7.28 8.57
CA LYS A 23 -9.70 -7.23 7.43
C LYS A 23 -11.10 -6.76 7.80
N ALA A 24 -11.57 -7.11 9.00
CA ALA A 24 -12.90 -6.74 9.49
C ALA A 24 -12.95 -5.31 10.06
N ALA A 25 -11.80 -4.75 10.44
CA ALA A 25 -11.69 -3.37 10.92
C ALA A 25 -11.41 -2.37 9.79
N ILE A 26 -10.89 -2.83 8.65
CA ILE A 26 -10.70 -2.00 7.46
C ILE A 26 -12.08 -1.64 6.89
N GLU A 27 -12.36 -0.34 6.79
CA GLU A 27 -13.62 0.15 6.21
C GLU A 27 -13.66 -0.10 4.69
N ASP A 28 -14.87 -0.29 4.14
CA ASP A 28 -15.07 -0.50 2.69
C ASP A 28 -14.44 0.60 1.82
N ALA A 29 -14.38 1.84 2.32
CA ALA A 29 -13.76 2.95 1.61
C ALA A 29 -12.29 2.66 1.24
N TYR A 30 -11.55 1.97 2.12
CA TYR A 30 -10.16 1.58 1.86
C TYR A 30 -10.08 0.56 0.73
N TYR A 31 -10.93 -0.47 0.76
CA TYR A 31 -11.02 -1.49 -0.29
C TYR A 31 -11.41 -0.90 -1.64
N GLN A 32 -12.35 0.04 -1.67
CA GLN A 32 -12.72 0.76 -2.89
C GLN A 32 -11.55 1.54 -3.48
N VAL A 33 -10.72 2.14 -2.63
CA VAL A 33 -9.55 2.92 -3.05
C VAL A 33 -8.44 2.03 -3.60
N VAL A 34 -8.13 0.90 -2.94
CA VAL A 34 -7.08 -0.04 -3.38
C VAL A 34 -7.54 -0.98 -4.50
N GLY A 35 -8.82 -0.99 -4.86
CA GLY A 35 -9.34 -1.69 -6.03
C GLY A 35 -9.51 -3.21 -5.87
N PHE A 36 -9.53 -3.73 -4.65
CA PHE A 36 -9.83 -5.13 -4.33
C PHE A 36 -10.55 -5.23 -2.98
N THR A 37 -11.09 -6.40 -2.64
CA THR A 37 -11.90 -6.61 -1.44
C THR A 37 -11.22 -7.51 -0.41
N ALA A 38 -11.75 -7.54 0.82
CA ALA A 38 -11.30 -8.46 1.87
C ALA A 38 -11.35 -9.95 1.47
N ALA A 39 -12.19 -10.31 0.48
CA ALA A 39 -12.32 -11.67 -0.01
C ALA A 39 -11.19 -12.07 -0.97
N ASP A 40 -10.52 -11.10 -1.59
CA ASP A 40 -9.42 -11.32 -2.54
C ASP A 40 -8.09 -11.60 -1.83
N VAL A 41 -8.05 -11.46 -0.49
CA VAL A 41 -6.84 -11.54 0.32
C VAL A 41 -7.03 -12.43 1.55
N ASP A 42 -6.09 -13.32 1.81
CA ASP A 42 -6.04 -14.15 3.01
C ASP A 42 -5.49 -13.38 4.22
N ASP A 43 -4.56 -12.47 3.99
CA ASP A 43 -4.00 -11.59 5.02
C ASP A 43 -3.70 -10.22 4.42
N ILE A 44 -3.75 -9.17 5.23
CA ILE A 44 -3.50 -7.81 4.76
C ILE A 44 -2.94 -6.94 5.86
N ALA A 45 -2.10 -5.98 5.48
CA ALA A 45 -1.79 -4.81 6.26
C ALA A 45 -1.72 -3.62 5.31
N MET A 46 -2.49 -2.57 5.58
CA MET A 46 -2.48 -1.36 4.77
C MET A 46 -2.42 -0.11 5.63
N SER A 47 -1.78 0.91 5.09
CA SER A 47 -1.76 2.27 5.61
C SER A 47 -1.82 3.22 4.43
N VAL A 48 -3.02 3.73 4.14
CA VAL A 48 -3.26 4.59 2.99
C VAL A 48 -3.93 5.88 3.42
N SER A 49 -3.55 6.98 2.78
CA SER A 49 -4.17 8.28 2.98
C SER A 49 -5.39 8.41 2.09
N LEU A 50 -6.60 8.47 2.68
CA LEU A 50 -7.84 8.75 1.92
C LEU A 50 -7.96 10.22 1.47
N ILE A 51 -7.06 11.08 1.96
CA ILE A 51 -7.04 12.50 1.62
C ILE A 51 -6.13 12.66 0.39
N ASN A 52 -6.72 13.05 -0.76
CA ASN A 52 -6.06 13.34 -2.05
C ASN A 52 -5.15 14.60 -2.02
N VAL A 53 -4.42 14.79 -0.93
CA VAL A 53 -3.48 15.92 -0.73
C VAL A 53 -2.04 15.39 -0.67
N LYS A 54 -1.84 14.09 -0.41
CA LYS A 54 -0.53 13.44 -0.43
C LYS A 54 -0.61 12.05 -1.06
N ALA A 55 0.35 11.74 -1.94
CA ALA A 55 0.61 10.42 -2.48
C ALA A 55 1.25 9.56 -1.37
N TYR A 56 0.41 8.99 -0.52
CA TYR A 56 0.83 8.09 0.54
C TYR A 56 -0.06 6.85 0.59
N GLY A 57 0.57 5.69 0.39
CA GLY A 57 -0.10 4.40 0.50
C GLY A 57 0.90 3.26 0.61
N ILE A 58 0.77 2.46 1.65
CA ILE A 58 1.55 1.24 1.86
C ILE A 58 0.57 0.10 2.02
N VAL A 59 0.68 -0.94 1.22
CA VAL A 59 -0.18 -2.11 1.29
C VAL A 59 0.66 -3.37 1.17
N ILE A 60 0.51 -4.28 2.12
CA ILE A 60 1.05 -5.63 2.11
C ILE A 60 -0.16 -6.53 2.11
N ALA A 61 -0.40 -7.26 1.03
CA ALA A 61 -1.55 -8.12 0.89
C ALA A 61 -1.10 -9.52 0.49
N LYS A 62 -1.54 -10.52 1.24
CA LYS A 62 -1.44 -11.92 0.82
C LYS A 62 -2.69 -12.27 0.03
N PRO A 63 -2.62 -12.39 -1.30
CA PRO A 63 -3.78 -12.71 -2.11
C PRO A 63 -4.30 -14.11 -1.78
N ALA A 64 -5.61 -14.28 -1.86
CA ALA A 64 -6.25 -15.58 -1.81
C ALA A 64 -5.91 -16.39 -3.08
N GLU A 65 -6.12 -17.71 -3.04
CA GLU A 65 -5.83 -18.61 -4.16
C GLU A 65 -6.53 -18.16 -5.46
N GLY A 66 -5.74 -17.82 -6.48
CA GLY A 66 -6.23 -17.32 -7.77
C GLY A 66 -6.58 -15.82 -7.82
N CYS A 67 -6.43 -15.08 -6.71
CA CYS A 67 -6.74 -13.64 -6.64
C CYS A 67 -5.50 -12.73 -6.76
N ALA A 68 -4.30 -13.27 -6.94
CA ALA A 68 -3.06 -12.49 -7.01
C ALA A 68 -3.09 -11.40 -8.10
N ASP A 69 -3.57 -11.76 -9.30
CA ASP A 69 -3.70 -10.80 -10.40
C ASP A 69 -4.73 -9.70 -10.09
N THR A 70 -5.84 -10.05 -9.43
CA THR A 70 -6.87 -9.09 -8.99
C THR A 70 -6.30 -8.08 -8.02
N VAL A 71 -5.62 -8.55 -6.97
CA VAL A 71 -5.01 -7.69 -5.94
C VAL A 71 -3.95 -6.79 -6.56
N LYS A 72 -3.07 -7.34 -7.41
CA LYS A 72 -2.03 -6.56 -8.09
C LYS A 72 -2.61 -5.53 -9.05
N ALA A 73 -3.63 -5.89 -9.82
CA ALA A 73 -4.31 -4.98 -10.74
C ALA A 73 -5.02 -3.84 -9.99
N GLY A 74 -5.67 -4.14 -8.86
CA GLY A 74 -6.28 -3.12 -7.99
C GLY A 74 -5.24 -2.11 -7.49
N LEU A 75 -4.13 -2.62 -6.94
CA LEU A 75 -3.03 -1.77 -6.43
C LEU A 75 -2.40 -0.92 -7.52
N GLN A 76 -2.21 -1.47 -8.72
CA GLN A 76 -1.72 -0.70 -9.86
C GLN A 76 -2.69 0.40 -10.27
N ALA A 77 -3.99 0.08 -10.35
CA ALA A 77 -5.02 1.06 -10.67
C ALA A 77 -5.10 2.19 -9.63
N PHE A 78 -4.85 1.87 -8.36
CA PHE A 78 -4.72 2.87 -7.30
C PHE A 78 -3.54 3.81 -7.55
N ILE A 79 -2.34 3.28 -7.84
CA ILE A 79 -1.17 4.09 -8.18
C ILE A 79 -1.47 5.00 -9.37
N ASP A 80 -2.04 4.45 -10.45
CA ASP A 80 -2.38 5.21 -11.65
C ASP A 80 -3.41 6.31 -11.36
N THR A 81 -4.38 6.03 -10.49
CA THR A 81 -5.37 7.02 -10.05
C THR A 81 -4.71 8.14 -9.25
N GLN A 82 -3.77 7.82 -8.36
CA GLN A 82 -3.00 8.82 -7.61
C GLN A 82 -2.14 9.67 -8.55
N CYS A 83 -1.45 9.07 -9.51
CA CYS A 83 -0.73 9.78 -10.56
C CYS A 83 -1.64 10.76 -11.30
N ASN A 84 -2.79 10.32 -11.81
CA ASN A 84 -3.75 11.19 -12.52
C ASN A 84 -4.28 12.33 -11.63
N ASN A 85 -4.56 12.04 -10.35
CA ASN A 85 -5.03 13.04 -9.40
C ASN A 85 -3.99 14.14 -9.14
N PHE A 86 -2.70 13.80 -9.11
CA PHE A 86 -1.64 14.76 -8.81
C PHE A 86 -0.99 15.41 -10.03
N GLU A 87 -1.09 14.80 -11.22
CA GLU A 87 -0.47 15.28 -12.47
C GLU A 87 -0.81 16.76 -12.74
N THR A 88 -2.02 17.20 -12.41
CA THR A 88 -2.48 18.57 -12.66
C THR A 88 -2.26 19.53 -11.48
N TYR A 89 -2.11 19.02 -10.25
CA TYR A 89 -2.24 19.84 -9.03
C TYR A 89 -0.98 19.89 -8.16
N LEU A 90 -0.18 18.82 -8.11
CA LEU A 90 0.97 18.70 -7.20
C LEU A 90 2.08 17.87 -7.86
N ALA A 91 3.00 18.52 -8.57
CA ALA A 91 4.10 17.86 -9.26
C ALA A 91 4.97 17.00 -8.33
N ASP A 92 5.23 17.45 -7.10
CA ASP A 92 5.99 16.68 -6.11
C ASP A 92 5.28 15.38 -5.72
N GLN A 93 3.95 15.42 -5.57
CA GLN A 93 3.16 14.23 -5.23
C GLN A 93 3.01 13.29 -6.42
N TYR A 94 2.93 13.83 -7.64
CA TYR A 94 2.95 13.04 -8.87
C TYR A 94 4.24 12.23 -8.98
N GLU A 95 5.40 12.84 -8.73
CA GLU A 95 6.68 12.12 -8.75
C GLU A 95 6.73 11.01 -7.67
N ILE A 96 6.17 11.26 -6.48
CA ILE A 96 6.07 10.22 -5.44
C ILE A 96 5.17 9.05 -5.90
N ALA A 97 3.98 9.36 -6.43
CA ALA A 97 3.05 8.35 -6.92
C ALA A 97 3.65 7.52 -8.06
N LYS A 98 4.38 8.18 -8.97
CA LYS A 98 5.05 7.54 -10.11
C LYS A 98 6.23 6.66 -9.69
N ASN A 99 6.91 7.01 -8.60
CA ASN A 99 7.97 6.20 -8.00
C ASN A 99 7.43 5.12 -7.05
N ALA A 100 6.11 4.90 -7.00
CA ALA A 100 5.53 3.82 -6.21
C ALA A 100 6.12 2.47 -6.63
N LYS A 101 6.36 1.63 -5.63
CA LYS A 101 6.78 0.24 -5.79
C LYS A 101 5.57 -0.66 -5.71
N LEU A 102 5.47 -1.61 -6.62
CA LEU A 102 4.48 -2.68 -6.58
C LEU A 102 5.16 -3.97 -7.01
N GLU A 103 5.48 -4.82 -6.05
CA GLU A 103 6.21 -6.06 -6.27
C GLU A 103 5.50 -7.24 -5.62
N THR A 104 5.77 -8.44 -6.14
CA THR A 104 5.26 -9.69 -5.60
C THR A 104 6.43 -10.49 -5.07
N LEU A 105 6.40 -10.83 -3.78
CA LEU A 105 7.43 -11.63 -3.11
C LEU A 105 7.32 -13.11 -3.50
N ASP A 106 8.38 -13.86 -3.21
CA ASP A 106 8.49 -15.29 -3.57
C ASP A 106 7.43 -16.17 -2.91
N ASP A 107 6.87 -15.75 -1.78
CA ASP A 107 5.80 -16.44 -1.05
C ASP A 107 4.38 -16.11 -1.59
N GLY A 108 4.29 -15.27 -2.62
CA GLY A 108 3.05 -14.78 -3.22
C GLY A 108 2.50 -13.51 -2.58
N THR A 109 3.12 -12.97 -1.54
CA THR A 109 2.71 -11.71 -0.91
C THR A 109 2.96 -10.54 -1.85
N ILE A 110 1.97 -9.67 -2.01
CA ILE A 110 2.06 -8.46 -2.83
C ILE A 110 2.34 -7.27 -1.92
N VAL A 111 3.37 -6.50 -2.24
CA VAL A 111 3.80 -5.32 -1.49
C VAL A 111 3.75 -4.10 -2.40
N MET A 112 2.98 -3.11 -2.00
CA MET A 112 2.88 -1.80 -2.62
C MET A 112 3.35 -0.73 -1.65
N VAL A 113 4.26 0.14 -2.09
CA VAL A 113 4.80 1.24 -1.29
C VAL A 113 4.82 2.50 -2.15
N MET A 114 4.01 3.48 -1.78
CA MET A 114 3.92 4.80 -2.40
C MET A 114 4.13 5.85 -1.31
N CYS A 115 5.36 6.33 -1.17
CA CYS A 115 5.73 7.41 -0.26
C CYS A 115 7.04 8.05 -0.73
N ALA A 116 7.45 9.17 -0.09
CA ALA A 116 8.65 9.91 -0.50
C ALA A 116 9.95 9.07 -0.50
N ASN A 117 10.01 8.00 0.30
CA ASN A 117 11.15 7.08 0.39
C ASN A 117 10.74 5.64 0.06
N ALA A 118 9.97 5.45 -1.02
CA ALA A 118 9.37 4.17 -1.37
C ALA A 118 10.38 3.01 -1.39
N ASP A 119 11.57 3.19 -1.97
CA ASP A 119 12.63 2.16 -2.01
C ASP A 119 13.06 1.73 -0.60
N THR A 120 13.38 2.69 0.28
CA THR A 120 13.88 2.39 1.63
C THR A 120 12.82 1.74 2.50
N VAL A 121 11.58 2.22 2.41
CA VAL A 121 10.44 1.65 3.14
C VAL A 121 10.12 0.26 2.62
N TYR A 122 10.17 0.05 1.30
CA TYR A 122 10.01 -1.27 0.69
C TYR A 122 11.06 -2.26 1.19
N ASP A 123 12.35 -1.91 1.11
CA ASP A 123 13.44 -2.78 1.57
C ASP A 123 13.29 -3.13 3.05
N ALA A 124 12.91 -2.16 3.88
CA ALA A 124 12.66 -2.38 5.31
C ALA A 124 11.48 -3.32 5.55
N ILE A 125 10.38 -3.15 4.81
CA ILE A 125 9.21 -4.04 4.88
C ILE A 125 9.61 -5.47 4.47
N VAL A 126 10.28 -5.64 3.34
CA VAL A 126 10.69 -6.96 2.85
C VAL A 126 11.64 -7.63 3.84
N ALA A 127 12.60 -6.89 4.39
CA ALA A 127 13.49 -7.40 5.43
C ALA A 127 12.73 -7.83 6.70
N ALA A 128 11.73 -7.06 7.14
CA ALA A 128 10.91 -7.39 8.29
C ALA A 128 9.95 -8.56 8.05
N LEU A 129 9.47 -8.75 6.82
CA LEU A 129 8.65 -9.92 6.44
C LEU A 129 9.49 -11.19 6.30
N ALA A 130 10.78 -11.07 5.98
CA ALA A 130 11.71 -12.19 5.88
C ALA A 130 12.37 -12.59 7.21
N ALA A 131 12.20 -11.77 8.26
CA ALA A 131 12.75 -11.99 9.60
C ALA A 131 11.85 -12.89 10.47
#